data_AF-A0ABD5W3U3-F1
#
_entry.id   AF-A0ABD5W3U3-F1
#
_cell.length_a   1.000
_cell.length_b   1.000
_cell.length_c   1.000
_cell.angle_alpha   90.00
_cell.angle_beta   90.00
_cell.angle_gamma   90.00
#
_symmetry.space_group_name_H-M   'P 1'
#
loop_
_entity.id
_entity.type
_entity.pdbx_description
1 polymer ?
#
loop_
_entity_poly.entity_id
_entity_poly.type
_entity_poly.pdbx_seq_one_letter_code
_entity_poly.pdbx_strand_id
1 'polypeptide(L)'
;MPIGWVQWYAHETDIPVFASGNQHLKSECEIPGLSEAERLWNEVKGEEYEYSNSEFENHIKPRRRDGLRLIRALYEETFPDEDFRFIVVDDEDVSDLENEGPWTYYTPWDFVEAVESGDFALEEPPSDAFRNEGVPFNSTNDPDFDHDKEREIRQIQEEFRTPNSSSQ
;
A
#
# COMPACT_ATOMS: atom_id res chain seq x y z
N MET A 1 -0.72 10.55 11.07
CA MET A 1 -1.86 10.40 10.14
C MET A 1 -3.04 9.71 10.84
N PRO A 2 -4.26 10.25 10.71
CA PRO A 2 -5.48 9.61 11.22
C PRO A 2 -5.74 8.26 10.53
N ILE A 3 -6.18 7.25 11.29
CA ILE A 3 -6.46 5.91 10.76
C ILE A 3 -7.44 5.94 9.59
N GLY A 4 -8.37 6.86 9.65
CA GLY A 4 -9.41 6.93 8.67
C GLY A 4 -9.06 7.63 7.36
N TRP A 5 -7.96 8.38 7.34
CA TRP A 5 -7.37 8.80 6.07
C TRP A 5 -6.91 7.57 5.29
N VAL A 6 -6.33 6.59 5.98
CA VAL A 6 -5.92 5.31 5.36
C VAL A 6 -7.12 4.57 4.80
N GLN A 7 -8.22 4.47 5.57
CA GLN A 7 -9.45 3.84 5.11
C GLN A 7 -10.06 4.55 3.89
N TRP A 8 -10.11 5.89 3.91
CA TRP A 8 -10.64 6.67 2.80
C TRP A 8 -9.80 6.46 1.52
N TYR A 9 -8.47 6.59 1.60
CA TYR A 9 -7.62 6.33 0.45
C TYR A 9 -7.77 4.89 -0.07
N ALA A 10 -7.84 3.91 0.83
CA ALA A 10 -7.91 2.50 0.46
C ALA A 10 -9.24 2.11 -0.21
N HIS A 11 -10.36 2.74 0.21
CA HIS A 11 -11.68 2.23 -0.13
C HIS A 11 -12.57 3.20 -0.90
N GLU A 12 -12.24 4.48 -0.90
CA GLU A 12 -13.03 5.55 -1.53
C GLU A 12 -12.28 6.20 -2.70
N THR A 13 -11.04 5.76 -2.97
CA THR A 13 -10.24 6.24 -4.09
C THR A 13 -9.68 5.08 -4.90
N ASP A 14 -9.16 5.39 -6.08
CA ASP A 14 -8.50 4.39 -6.90
C ASP A 14 -7.07 4.03 -6.43
N ILE A 15 -6.55 4.71 -5.40
CA ILE A 15 -5.18 4.60 -4.93
C ILE A 15 -4.98 3.27 -4.17
N PRO A 16 -4.05 2.41 -4.60
CA PRO A 16 -3.69 1.23 -3.84
C PRO A 16 -3.01 1.56 -2.51
N VAL A 17 -3.47 0.91 -1.43
CA VAL A 17 -2.93 1.13 -0.08
C VAL A 17 -2.48 -0.19 0.55
N PHE A 18 -1.24 -0.23 1.03
CA PHE A 18 -0.64 -1.39 1.68
C PHE A 18 -0.10 -1.07 3.08
N ALA A 19 -0.28 -2.00 4.02
CA ALA A 19 0.39 -1.98 5.32
C ALA A 19 1.76 -2.67 5.24
N SER A 20 2.83 -1.90 5.11
CA SER A 20 4.22 -2.41 5.07
C SER A 20 4.80 -2.75 6.45
N GLY A 21 4.37 -2.04 7.51
CA GLY A 21 4.92 -2.18 8.87
C GLY A 21 3.91 -2.72 9.89
N ASN A 22 3.07 -1.83 10.43
CA ASN A 22 2.14 -2.15 11.51
C ASN A 22 1.01 -3.08 11.03
N GLN A 23 1.06 -4.33 11.44
CA GLN A 23 0.08 -5.34 11.05
C GLN A 23 -1.33 -5.09 11.63
N HIS A 24 -1.46 -4.28 12.69
CA HIS A 24 -2.79 -3.87 13.17
C HIS A 24 -3.51 -2.97 12.15
N LEU A 25 -2.78 -2.21 11.32
CA LEU A 25 -3.39 -1.41 10.26
C LEU A 25 -4.12 -2.28 9.23
N LYS A 26 -3.65 -3.51 8.97
CA LYS A 26 -4.35 -4.44 8.09
C LYS A 26 -5.76 -4.72 8.59
N SER A 27 -5.90 -5.02 9.87
CA SER A 27 -7.21 -5.34 10.46
C SER A 27 -8.07 -4.11 10.67
N GLU A 28 -7.48 -2.99 11.07
CA GLU A 28 -8.25 -1.78 11.38
C GLU A 28 -8.68 -1.02 10.11
N CYS A 29 -7.88 -1.09 9.05
CA CYS A 29 -8.16 -0.42 7.78
C CYS A 29 -8.61 -1.37 6.68
N GLU A 30 -8.67 -2.68 6.92
CA GLU A 30 -9.02 -3.70 5.92
C GLU A 30 -8.18 -3.62 4.63
N ILE A 31 -6.87 -3.39 4.78
CA ILE A 31 -5.91 -3.27 3.67
C ILE A 31 -4.96 -4.47 3.60
N PRO A 32 -4.41 -4.80 2.41
CA PRO A 32 -3.38 -5.82 2.27
C PRO A 32 -2.08 -5.41 2.99
N GLY A 33 -1.26 -6.40 3.36
CA GLY A 33 0.10 -6.16 3.85
C GLY A 33 1.15 -6.98 3.10
N LEU A 34 2.36 -7.03 3.66
CA LEU A 34 3.49 -7.70 2.99
C LEU A 34 3.25 -9.18 2.69
N SER A 35 2.55 -9.92 3.57
CA SER A 35 2.24 -11.34 3.31
C SER A 35 1.35 -11.53 2.09
N GLU A 36 0.40 -10.63 1.86
CA GLU A 36 -0.47 -10.64 0.68
C GLU A 36 0.33 -10.24 -0.57
N ALA A 37 1.24 -9.26 -0.45
CA ALA A 37 2.14 -8.88 -1.53
C ALA A 37 3.10 -10.02 -1.93
N GLU A 38 3.66 -10.77 -0.98
CA GLU A 38 4.50 -11.94 -1.24
C GLU A 38 3.73 -13.05 -1.97
N ARG A 39 2.48 -13.29 -1.54
CA ARG A 39 1.60 -14.26 -2.22
C ARG A 39 1.33 -13.84 -3.66
N LEU A 40 0.99 -12.56 -3.87
CA LEU A 40 0.74 -12.01 -5.20
C LEU A 40 1.99 -12.08 -6.09
N TRP A 41 3.18 -11.78 -5.55
CA TRP A 41 4.43 -11.92 -6.28
C TRP A 41 4.65 -13.35 -6.76
N ASN A 42 4.45 -14.34 -5.89
CA ASN A 42 4.58 -15.75 -6.27
C ASN A 42 3.54 -16.14 -7.34
N GLU A 43 2.32 -15.62 -7.26
CA GLU A 43 1.30 -15.82 -8.30
C GLU A 43 1.70 -15.20 -9.64
N VAL A 44 2.28 -13.99 -9.64
CA VAL A 44 2.66 -13.24 -10.86
C VAL A 44 3.94 -13.79 -11.49
N LYS A 45 4.99 -14.02 -10.70
CA LYS A 45 6.31 -14.44 -11.18
C LYS A 45 6.51 -15.95 -11.22
N GLY A 46 5.70 -16.71 -10.49
CA GLY A 46 5.88 -18.15 -10.33
C GLY A 46 7.08 -18.53 -9.45
N GLU A 47 7.65 -17.58 -8.70
CA GLU A 47 8.77 -17.77 -7.80
C GLU A 47 8.66 -16.88 -6.55
N GLU A 48 9.38 -17.23 -5.48
CA GLU A 48 9.43 -16.42 -4.27
C GLU A 48 10.26 -15.14 -4.50
N TYR A 49 9.90 -14.05 -3.82
CA TYR A 49 10.63 -12.79 -3.94
C TYR A 49 12.02 -12.91 -3.29
N GLU A 50 13.07 -12.63 -4.05
CA GLU A 50 14.43 -12.60 -3.52
C GLU A 50 14.76 -11.25 -2.88
N TYR A 51 14.90 -11.25 -1.55
CA TYR A 51 15.29 -10.07 -0.81
C TYR A 51 16.79 -9.81 -0.87
N SER A 52 17.17 -8.55 -1.12
CA SER A 52 18.57 -8.11 -1.27
C SER A 52 19.43 -8.22 0.01
N ASN A 53 18.83 -8.31 1.20
CA ASN A 53 19.56 -8.43 2.46
C ASN A 53 19.61 -9.87 2.97
N SER A 54 20.84 -10.39 3.13
CA SER A 54 21.21 -11.75 3.53
C SER A 54 20.96 -12.13 5.00
N GLU A 55 20.13 -11.41 5.76
CA GLU A 55 19.77 -11.78 7.15
C GLU A 55 18.50 -12.66 7.20
N PHE A 56 18.13 -13.28 6.08
CA PHE A 56 17.09 -14.32 6.05
C PHE A 56 17.54 -15.62 6.73
N GLU A 57 18.85 -15.90 6.77
CA GLU A 57 19.37 -17.15 7.33
C GLU A 57 19.02 -17.36 8.81
N ASN A 58 18.69 -16.29 9.55
CA ASN A 58 18.39 -16.41 10.98
C ASN A 58 16.99 -16.01 11.46
N HIS A 59 16.23 -15.07 10.87
CA HIS A 59 14.89 -14.72 11.43
C HIS A 59 13.84 -14.12 10.46
N ILE A 60 12.93 -14.97 9.97
CA ILE A 60 11.44 -14.89 9.84
C ILE A 60 10.73 -13.64 9.24
N LYS A 61 11.32 -12.46 9.04
CA LYS A 61 10.60 -11.31 8.42
C LYS A 61 11.49 -10.41 7.54
N PRO A 62 10.97 -9.90 6.39
CA PRO A 62 11.68 -8.92 5.58
C PRO A 62 11.92 -7.62 6.36
N ARG A 63 13.00 -6.91 6.02
CA ARG A 63 13.22 -5.56 6.55
C ARG A 63 12.19 -4.61 5.94
N ARG A 64 11.88 -3.54 6.67
CA ARG A 64 10.95 -2.48 6.24
C ARG A 64 11.19 -2.01 4.79
N ARG A 65 12.44 -1.70 4.44
CA ARG A 65 12.86 -1.30 3.08
C ARG A 65 12.64 -2.40 2.04
N ASP A 66 12.94 -3.63 2.40
CA ASP A 66 12.81 -4.78 1.51
C ASP A 66 11.33 -5.10 1.22
N GLY A 67 10.45 -4.91 2.20
CA GLY A 67 9.00 -4.99 1.98
C GLY A 67 8.47 -3.90 1.05
N LEU A 68 8.99 -2.67 1.14
CA LEU A 68 8.65 -1.59 0.20
C LEU A 68 9.11 -1.93 -1.23
N ARG A 69 10.34 -2.45 -1.39
CA ARG A 69 10.85 -2.90 -2.70
C ARG A 69 10.02 -4.03 -3.30
N LEU A 70 9.53 -4.97 -2.47
CA LEU A 70 8.59 -6.00 -2.92
C LEU A 70 7.31 -5.39 -3.50
N ILE A 71 6.66 -4.46 -2.79
CA ILE A 71 5.42 -3.82 -3.27
C ILE A 71 5.67 -3.11 -4.60
N ARG A 72 6.78 -2.36 -4.70
CA ARG A 72 7.15 -1.71 -5.96
C ARG A 72 7.35 -2.71 -7.09
N ALA A 73 8.15 -3.75 -6.85
CA ALA A 73 8.44 -4.76 -7.85
C ALA A 73 7.16 -5.46 -8.32
N LEU A 74 6.23 -5.75 -7.40
CA LEU A 74 4.93 -6.33 -7.73
C LEU A 74 4.14 -5.45 -8.71
N TYR A 75 4.06 -4.14 -8.47
CA TYR A 75 3.35 -3.23 -9.37
C TYR A 75 4.06 -3.06 -10.71
N GLU A 76 5.38 -2.87 -10.71
CA GLU A 76 6.17 -2.73 -11.96
C GLU A 76 6.11 -4.00 -12.82
N GLU A 77 6.03 -5.19 -12.19
CA GLU A 77 5.89 -6.45 -12.91
C GLU A 77 4.46 -6.67 -13.42
N THR A 78 3.45 -6.31 -12.63
CA THR A 78 2.04 -6.53 -12.99
C THR A 78 1.58 -5.55 -14.07
N PHE A 79 2.05 -4.30 -14.02
CA PHE A 79 1.63 -3.21 -14.91
C PHE A 79 2.86 -2.56 -15.57
N PRO A 80 3.54 -3.25 -16.50
CA PRO A 80 4.81 -2.81 -17.07
C PRO A 80 4.72 -1.55 -17.94
N ASP A 81 3.52 -1.20 -18.40
CA ASP A 81 3.25 -0.03 -19.23
C ASP A 81 2.77 1.19 -18.43
N GLU A 82 2.73 1.10 -17.09
CA GLU A 82 2.29 2.18 -16.20
C GLU A 82 3.45 2.77 -15.39
N ASP A 83 3.43 4.10 -15.24
CA ASP A 83 4.37 4.83 -14.38
C ASP A 83 3.74 5.07 -13.01
N PHE A 84 4.30 4.46 -11.97
CA PHE A 84 3.83 4.63 -10.60
C PHE A 84 4.65 5.65 -9.81
N ARG A 85 3.96 6.44 -8.99
CA ARG A 85 4.55 7.17 -7.87
C ARG A 85 4.25 6.38 -6.60
N PHE A 86 5.29 6.01 -5.85
CA PHE A 86 5.11 5.31 -4.59
C PHE A 86 5.26 6.27 -3.41
N ILE A 87 4.25 6.31 -2.56
CA ILE A 87 4.21 7.20 -1.40
C ILE A 87 4.38 6.35 -0.15
N VAL A 88 5.37 6.71 0.67
CA VAL A 88 5.64 6.00 1.93
C VAL A 88 5.39 6.95 3.09
N VAL A 89 4.47 6.55 3.97
CA VAL A 89 4.20 7.24 5.22
C VAL A 89 4.67 6.36 6.36
N ASP A 90 5.81 6.68 6.96
CA ASP A 90 6.46 5.85 7.99
C ASP A 90 7.15 6.73 9.04
N ASP A 91 7.14 6.30 10.30
CA ASP A 91 7.83 6.99 11.40
C ASP A 91 9.34 6.70 11.41
N GLU A 92 9.77 5.61 10.77
CA GLU A 92 11.17 5.36 10.47
C GLU A 92 11.60 6.09 9.19
N ASP A 93 12.72 6.78 9.26
CA ASP A 93 13.31 7.45 8.10
C ASP A 93 13.75 6.43 7.04
N VAL A 94 13.09 6.51 5.88
CA VAL A 94 13.37 5.74 4.67
C VAL A 94 13.53 6.66 3.45
N SER A 95 13.83 7.94 3.68
CA SER A 95 14.05 8.94 2.62
C SER A 95 15.19 8.55 1.66
N ASP A 96 16.09 7.67 2.08
CA ASP A 96 17.15 7.12 1.22
C ASP A 96 16.60 6.39 -0.01
N LEU A 97 15.37 5.84 0.07
CA LEU A 97 14.70 5.16 -1.03
C LEU A 97 14.40 6.08 -2.23
N GLU A 98 14.30 7.40 -2.02
CA GLU A 98 14.10 8.36 -3.12
C GLU A 98 15.26 8.33 -4.14
N ASN A 99 16.44 7.84 -3.74
CA ASN A 99 17.57 7.63 -4.66
C ASN A 99 17.44 6.37 -5.52
N GLU A 100 16.52 5.46 -5.18
CA GLU A 100 16.35 4.14 -5.81
C GLU A 100 15.21 4.11 -6.84
N GLY A 101 14.32 5.11 -6.85
CA GLY A 101 13.16 5.10 -7.72
C GLY A 101 12.13 6.19 -7.43
N PRO A 102 10.89 6.04 -7.92
CA PRO A 102 9.85 7.07 -7.83
C PRO A 102 9.18 7.09 -6.45
N TRP A 103 9.98 7.03 -5.39
CA TRP A 103 9.52 7.10 -4.02
C TRP A 103 9.32 8.56 -3.59
N THR A 104 8.31 8.81 -2.76
CA THR A 104 8.19 10.04 -1.99
C THR A 104 7.93 9.66 -0.54
N TYR A 105 8.84 10.05 0.36
CA TYR A 105 8.74 9.75 1.78
C TYR A 105 8.10 10.89 2.57
N TYR A 106 7.26 10.53 3.54
CA TYR A 106 6.74 11.43 4.56
C TYR A 106 6.79 10.78 5.93
N THR A 107 7.05 11.57 6.96
CA THR A 107 6.60 11.19 8.30
C THR A 107 5.07 11.29 8.36
N PRO A 108 4.40 10.63 9.33
CA PRO A 108 2.95 10.72 9.48
C PRO A 108 2.42 12.13 9.76
N TRP A 109 3.26 13.08 10.17
CA TRP A 109 2.90 14.48 10.40
C TRP A 109 3.11 15.30 9.13
N ASP A 110 4.26 15.14 8.46
CA ASP A 110 4.56 15.82 7.20
C ASP A 110 3.57 15.43 6.10
N PHE A 111 3.10 14.18 6.09
CA PHE A 111 2.08 13.73 5.14
C PHE A 111 0.76 14.47 5.32
N VAL A 112 0.33 14.66 6.57
CA VAL A 112 -0.92 15.37 6.86
C VAL A 112 -0.79 16.83 6.44
N GLU A 113 0.32 17.47 6.79
CA GLU A 113 0.61 18.85 6.40
C GLU A 113 0.64 19.02 4.87
N ALA A 114 1.27 18.08 4.14
CA ALA A 114 1.37 18.13 2.69
C ALA A 114 0.01 17.96 1.98
N VAL A 115 -0.90 17.17 2.55
CA VAL A 115 -2.27 17.01 2.03
C VAL A 115 -3.10 18.26 2.33
N GLU A 116 -3.05 18.76 3.57
CA GLU A 116 -3.80 19.96 3.99
C GLU A 116 -3.34 21.23 3.25
N SER A 117 -2.07 21.31 2.86
CA SER A 117 -1.56 22.45 2.08
C SER A 117 -1.97 22.43 0.61
N GLY A 118 -2.46 21.29 0.11
CA GLY A 118 -2.78 21.06 -1.31
C GLY A 118 -1.55 20.89 -2.21
N ASP A 119 -0.34 20.79 -1.63
CA ASP A 119 0.90 20.65 -2.39
C ASP A 119 1.11 19.23 -2.95
N PHE A 120 0.31 18.26 -2.51
CA PHE A 120 0.61 16.84 -2.72
C PHE A 120 -0.11 16.17 -3.90
N ALA A 121 -1.03 16.88 -4.57
CA ALA A 121 -1.90 16.34 -5.63
C ALA A 121 -2.71 15.10 -5.19
N LEU A 122 -2.87 14.89 -3.89
CA LEU A 122 -3.87 14.00 -3.32
C LEU A 122 -5.03 14.82 -2.79
N GLU A 123 -6.21 14.24 -2.89
CA GLU A 123 -7.43 14.81 -2.33
C GLU A 123 -7.42 14.66 -0.81
N GLU A 124 -7.76 15.75 -0.11
CA GLU A 124 -7.92 15.71 1.34
C GLU A 124 -9.15 14.85 1.71
N PRO A 125 -9.00 13.84 2.59
CA PRO A 125 -10.13 13.03 3.03
C PRO A 125 -11.20 13.91 3.72
N PRO A 126 -12.50 13.57 3.60
CA PRO A 126 -13.59 14.37 4.14
C PRO A 126 -13.50 14.56 5.67
N SER A 127 -13.76 15.79 6.13
CA SER A 127 -13.56 16.24 7.52
C SER A 127 -14.41 15.53 8.57
N ASP A 128 -15.51 14.88 8.17
CA ASP A 128 -16.47 14.19 9.04
C ASP A 128 -16.19 12.70 9.19
N ALA A 129 -15.17 12.17 8.53
CA ALA A 129 -14.91 10.74 8.56
C ALA A 129 -14.27 10.28 9.90
N PHE A 130 -13.58 11.12 10.70
CA PHE A 130 -12.83 10.63 11.89
C PHE A 130 -12.64 11.64 13.05
N ARG A 131 -12.84 11.19 14.30
CA ARG A 131 -12.31 11.85 15.52
C ARG A 131 -11.23 11.01 16.20
N ASN A 132 -10.16 11.69 16.63
CA ASN A 132 -9.01 11.23 17.41
C ASN A 132 -9.32 10.61 18.81
N GLU A 133 -10.56 10.21 19.11
CA GLU A 133 -10.95 9.71 20.44
C GLU A 133 -10.99 8.16 20.56
N GLY A 134 -10.46 7.43 19.58
CA GLY A 134 -10.31 5.98 19.68
C GLY A 134 -11.63 5.20 19.63
N VAL A 135 -12.67 5.76 19.00
CA VAL A 135 -13.95 5.09 18.76
C VAL A 135 -14.30 5.18 17.26
N PRO A 136 -14.53 4.05 16.57
CA PRO A 136 -14.89 4.07 15.14
C PRO A 136 -16.29 4.68 14.92
N PHE A 137 -16.44 5.47 13.84
CA PHE A 137 -17.76 5.91 13.35
C PHE A 137 -18.64 4.72 12.91
N ASN A 138 -18.02 3.61 12.50
CA ASN A 138 -18.67 2.31 12.32
C ASN A 138 -18.24 1.33 13.43
N SER A 139 -18.89 1.38 14.58
CA SER A 139 -18.95 0.23 15.51
C SER A 139 -19.89 -0.86 14.98
N THR A 140 -19.79 -1.13 13.68
CA THR A 140 -20.46 -2.23 13.00
C THR A 140 -19.34 -3.06 12.38
N ASN A 141 -19.39 -4.38 12.55
CA ASN A 141 -18.41 -5.31 11.95
C ASN A 141 -18.48 -5.37 10.41
N ASP A 142 -19.11 -4.39 9.77
CA ASP A 142 -19.46 -4.36 8.35
C ASP A 142 -19.65 -2.89 7.90
N PRO A 143 -18.55 -2.12 7.74
CA PRO A 143 -18.61 -0.78 7.16
C PRO A 143 -18.98 -0.85 5.66
N ASP A 144 -19.92 0.00 5.23
CA ASP A 144 -20.38 0.11 3.84
C ASP A 144 -19.41 1.01 3.05
N PHE A 145 -18.28 0.43 2.61
CA PHE A 145 -17.26 1.08 1.79
C PHE A 145 -17.54 0.88 0.29
N ASP A 146 -17.20 1.87 -0.55
CA ASP A 146 -17.39 1.79 -2.01
C ASP A 146 -16.52 0.71 -2.68
N HIS A 147 -15.38 0.38 -2.08
CA HIS A 147 -14.51 -0.72 -2.48
C HIS A 147 -14.31 -1.74 -1.36
N ASP A 148 -14.32 -3.02 -1.72
CA ASP A 148 -14.01 -4.09 -0.77
C ASP A 148 -12.50 -4.32 -0.62
N LYS A 149 -12.13 -4.88 0.52
CA LYS A 149 -10.76 -5.26 0.92
C LYS A 149 -9.97 -6.11 -0.08
N GLU A 150 -10.63 -6.74 -1.05
CA GLU A 150 -10.01 -7.61 -2.05
C GLU A 150 -9.81 -6.90 -3.38
N ARG A 151 -10.17 -5.62 -3.53
CA ARG A 151 -9.99 -4.84 -4.77
C ARG A 151 -8.56 -4.97 -5.32
N GLU A 152 -7.56 -4.61 -4.51
CA GLU A 152 -6.15 -4.63 -4.95
C GLU A 152 -5.68 -6.02 -5.36
N ILE A 153 -6.05 -7.03 -4.57
CA ILE A 153 -5.72 -8.43 -4.84
C ILE A 153 -6.36 -8.88 -6.16
N ARG A 154 -7.63 -8.52 -6.37
CA ARG A 154 -8.38 -8.89 -7.59
C ARG A 154 -7.85 -8.16 -8.81
N GLN A 155 -7.53 -6.88 -8.73
CA GLN A 155 -6.98 -6.13 -9.86
C GLN A 155 -5.67 -6.76 -10.35
N ILE A 156 -4.75 -7.06 -9.44
CA ILE A 156 -3.47 -7.73 -9.78
C ILE A 156 -3.72 -9.12 -10.38
N GLN A 157 -4.66 -9.89 -9.80
CA GLN A 157 -5.02 -11.22 -10.32
C GLN A 157 -5.73 -11.17 -11.67
N GLU A 158 -6.58 -10.17 -11.92
CA GLU A 158 -7.32 -9.98 -13.17
C GLU A 158 -6.39 -9.57 -14.30
N GLU A 159 -5.45 -8.66 -14.04
CA GLU A 159 -4.44 -8.26 -15.03
C GLU A 159 -3.60 -9.48 -15.45
N PHE A 160 -3.10 -10.25 -14.48
CA PHE A 160 -2.33 -11.46 -14.76
C PHE A 160 -3.16 -12.55 -15.48
N ARG A 161 -4.44 -12.72 -15.13
CA ARG A 161 -5.32 -13.73 -15.75
C ARG A 161 -5.78 -13.34 -17.14
N THR A 162 -5.77 -12.06 -17.48
CA THR A 162 -6.12 -11.58 -18.82
C THR A 162 -4.90 -11.80 -19.70
N PRO A 163 -4.83 -12.88 -20.51
CA PRO A 163 -3.69 -13.06 -21.38
C PRO A 163 -3.72 -11.91 -22.38
N ASN A 164 -2.54 -11.36 -22.70
CA ASN A 164 -2.29 -10.47 -23.83
C ASN A 164 -3.07 -10.92 -25.10
N SER A 165 -4.33 -10.49 -25.22
CA SER A 165 -5.17 -10.61 -26.41
C SER A 165 -4.93 -9.38 -27.29
N SER A 166 -3.67 -9.02 -27.43
CA SER A 166 -3.19 -7.94 -28.30
C SER A 166 -1.87 -8.36 -28.91
N SER A 167 -1.88 -9.48 -29.63
CA SER A 167 -0.88 -9.81 -30.65
C SER A 167 -1.63 -10.34 -31.85
N GLN A 168 -2.09 -9.40 -32.68
CA GLN A 168 -2.46 -9.63 -34.08
C GLN A 168 -1.20 -9.73 -34.95
#